data_AF-A0A7Z2VGC3-F1
#
_entry.id   AF-A0A7Z2VGC3-F1
#
_cell.length_a   1.000
_cell.length_b   1.000
_cell.length_c   1.000
_cell.angle_alpha   90.00
_cell.angle_beta   90.00
_cell.angle_gamma   90.00
#
_symmetry.space_group_name_H-M   'P 1'
#
loop_
_entity.id
_entity.type
_entity.pdbx_description
1 polymer ?
#
loop_
_entity_poly.entity_id
_entity_poly.type
_entity_poly.pdbx_seq_one_letter_code
_entity_poly.pdbx_strand_id
1 'polypeptide(L)'
;MKIWQLTADDESKKLTYDKKKAKELGHPIRTEFNGSPIKESWMPIKFITLKNGKYVDFPNFRDGVPVCTRETFVKIGYEIGYQAEFLPVAHEELDLLLVNVTNIIDCVNSDKSTAKRLSTGAFICYLNHVFLPEKIPNDTLIFKLPETSETDVYVTDLFVNLVKKHKLKGCRFIELWDSEQTDEMETEKQITSQFTLEQIEKDKGTEFSYEVAVTKVLSGIAVASGKWKMQLDSKGRFWLGQLGEDAQYHWLMPVYMPPILLEYDWHEVGKSTI
;
A
#
# COMPACT_ATOMS: atom_id res chain seq x y z
N MET A 1 -17.64 0.99 -9.15
CA MET A 1 -16.80 1.98 -8.45
C MET A 1 -15.83 1.21 -7.59
N LYS A 2 -14.54 1.48 -7.72
CA LYS A 2 -13.49 0.91 -6.88
C LYS A 2 -12.93 1.96 -5.92
N ILE A 3 -12.50 1.48 -4.76
CA ILE A 3 -11.78 2.26 -3.76
C ILE A 3 -10.37 1.69 -3.63
N TRP A 4 -9.40 2.60 -3.65
CA TRP A 4 -7.99 2.27 -3.62
C TRP A 4 -7.31 2.97 -2.44
N GLN A 5 -6.35 2.32 -1.81
CA GLN A 5 -5.41 2.99 -0.92
C GLN A 5 -4.31 3.65 -1.76
N LEU A 6 -4.07 4.93 -1.52
CA LEU A 6 -2.95 5.66 -2.11
C LEU A 6 -1.71 5.46 -1.24
N THR A 7 -0.68 4.84 -1.82
CA THR A 7 0.62 4.66 -1.15
C THR A 7 1.75 5.20 -2.01
N ALA A 8 2.90 5.49 -1.40
CA ALA A 8 4.08 5.85 -2.15
C ALA A 8 4.69 4.63 -2.86
N ASP A 9 5.28 4.88 -4.04
CA ASP A 9 6.09 3.88 -4.73
C ASP A 9 7.47 3.75 -4.04
N ASP A 10 8.01 2.54 -3.99
CA ASP A 10 9.31 2.26 -3.35
C ASP A 10 10.50 2.81 -4.16
N GLU A 11 10.29 3.05 -5.46
CA GLU A 11 11.24 3.73 -6.35
C GLU A 11 11.12 5.27 -6.30
N SER A 12 10.19 5.83 -5.52
CA SER A 12 10.07 7.29 -5.36
C SER A 12 11.20 7.89 -4.54
N LYS A 13 11.55 9.14 -4.85
CA LYS A 13 12.45 9.93 -4.01
C LYS A 13 11.88 10.00 -2.58
N LYS A 14 12.68 9.65 -1.59
CA LYS A 14 12.28 9.63 -0.18
C LYS A 14 12.76 10.90 0.52
N LEU A 15 11.86 11.54 1.23
CA LEU A 15 12.08 12.82 1.90
C LEU A 15 12.04 12.65 3.42
N THR A 16 12.69 13.58 4.11
CA THR A 16 12.57 13.76 5.56
C THR A 16 12.73 15.23 5.92
N TYR A 17 12.49 15.57 7.18
CA TYR A 17 12.69 16.90 7.74
C TYR A 17 13.37 16.79 9.11
N ASP A 18 13.80 17.93 9.64
CA ASP A 18 14.32 18.01 11.01
C ASP A 18 13.18 17.90 12.02
N LYS A 19 12.98 16.69 12.55
CA LYS A 19 11.94 16.38 13.54
C LYS A 19 12.13 17.13 14.85
N LYS A 20 13.38 17.41 15.25
CA LYS A 20 13.68 18.12 16.50
C LYS A 20 13.26 19.58 16.35
N LYS A 21 13.70 20.23 15.28
CA LYS A 21 13.33 21.61 14.97
C LYS A 21 11.82 21.79 14.82
N ALA A 22 11.15 20.89 14.11
CA ALA A 22 9.69 20.93 13.98
C ALA A 22 8.97 20.82 15.33
N LYS A 23 9.46 19.96 16.22
CA LYS A 23 8.91 19.80 17.58
C LYS A 23 9.11 21.06 18.41
N GLU A 24 10.30 21.66 18.37
CA GLU A 24 10.62 22.90 19.09
C GLU A 24 9.74 24.07 18.62
N LEU A 25 9.39 24.11 17.33
CA LEU A 25 8.49 25.11 16.75
C LEU A 25 7.00 24.82 16.96
N GLY A 26 6.63 23.68 17.56
CA GLY A 26 5.22 23.26 17.65
C GLY A 26 4.56 23.08 16.29
N HIS A 27 5.32 22.69 15.27
CA HIS A 27 4.85 22.67 13.88
C HIS A 27 3.79 21.56 13.66
N PRO A 28 2.69 21.84 12.94
CA PRO A 28 1.60 20.88 12.69
C PRO A 28 1.98 19.62 11.89
N ILE A 29 3.20 19.59 11.31
CA ILE A 29 3.61 18.56 10.34
C ILE A 29 3.55 17.13 10.89
N ARG A 30 3.69 16.99 12.21
CA ARG A 30 3.78 15.70 12.88
C ARG A 30 2.41 15.11 13.24
N THR A 31 1.42 15.95 13.50
CA THR A 31 0.21 15.53 14.23
C THR A 31 -1.10 15.96 13.59
N GLU A 32 -1.10 16.91 12.66
CA GLU A 32 -2.37 17.57 12.25
C GLU A 32 -2.85 17.19 10.84
N PHE A 33 -2.24 16.17 10.22
CA PHE A 33 -2.72 15.60 8.94
C PHE A 33 -3.85 14.58 9.17
N ASN A 34 -4.86 14.94 9.96
CA ASN A 34 -5.97 14.05 10.38
C ASN A 34 -7.31 14.43 9.71
N GLY A 35 -7.28 15.21 8.63
CA GLY A 35 -8.47 15.76 7.98
C GLY A 35 -8.77 17.21 8.36
N SER A 36 -8.17 17.72 9.44
CA SER A 36 -8.34 19.12 9.81
C SER A 36 -7.63 20.04 8.82
N PRO A 37 -8.22 21.17 8.43
CA PRO A 37 -7.52 22.20 7.67
C PRO A 37 -6.42 22.82 8.54
N ILE A 38 -5.21 22.94 7.99
CA ILE A 38 -4.03 23.47 8.67
C ILE A 38 -3.31 24.54 7.87
N LYS A 39 -3.86 24.96 6.72
CA LYS A 39 -3.23 25.97 5.85
C LYS A 39 -2.95 27.29 6.58
N GLU A 40 -3.81 27.71 7.50
CA GLU A 40 -3.65 28.96 8.26
C GLU A 40 -2.52 28.89 9.29
N SER A 41 -2.26 27.72 9.89
CA SER A 41 -1.17 27.49 10.83
C SER A 41 0.11 26.99 10.16
N TRP A 42 0.09 26.79 8.82
CA TRP A 42 1.21 26.21 8.09
C TRP A 42 2.32 27.23 7.83
N MET A 43 3.52 26.88 8.28
CA MET A 43 4.75 27.60 7.94
C MET A 43 5.65 26.69 7.12
N PRO A 44 6.25 27.15 6.01
CA PRO A 44 7.15 26.31 5.23
C PRO A 44 8.33 25.79 6.07
N ILE A 45 8.51 24.48 6.09
CA ILE A 45 9.62 23.80 6.76
C ILE A 45 10.58 23.19 5.73
N LYS A 46 11.88 23.15 6.08
CA LYS A 46 12.91 22.57 5.22
C LYS A 46 12.84 21.04 5.23
N PHE A 47 12.64 20.48 4.05
CA PHE A 47 12.78 19.08 3.72
C PHE A 47 14.15 18.81 3.10
N ILE A 48 14.65 17.60 3.31
CA ILE A 48 15.88 17.07 2.69
C ILE A 48 15.58 15.72 2.05
N THR A 49 16.35 15.36 1.04
CA THR A 49 16.28 14.02 0.42
C THR A 49 16.98 13.01 1.33
N LEU A 50 16.23 12.01 1.81
CA LEU A 50 16.76 10.87 2.55
C LEU A 50 17.32 9.80 1.61
N LYS A 51 16.64 9.57 0.48
CA LYS A 51 17.06 8.60 -0.55
C LYS A 51 16.63 9.12 -1.92
N ASN A 52 17.54 9.10 -2.87
CA ASN A 52 17.17 9.34 -4.26
C ASN A 52 16.29 8.21 -4.79
N GLY A 53 15.34 8.58 -5.64
CA GLY A 53 14.44 7.66 -6.31
C GLY A 53 14.31 8.04 -7.78
N LYS A 54 13.79 7.10 -8.55
CA LYS A 54 13.51 7.24 -9.98
C LYS A 54 12.35 8.19 -10.24
N TYR A 55 11.34 8.16 -9.38
CA TYR A 55 10.14 8.98 -9.55
C TYR A 55 10.16 10.19 -8.61
N VAL A 56 9.67 11.32 -9.15
CA VAL A 56 9.66 12.60 -8.44
C VAL A 56 8.27 13.23 -8.37
N ASP A 57 7.29 12.84 -9.21
CA ASP A 57 5.98 13.50 -9.24
C ASP A 57 5.25 13.38 -7.89
N PHE A 58 5.35 12.20 -7.26
CA PHE A 58 4.89 11.92 -5.90
C PHE A 58 6.02 11.37 -5.02
N PRO A 59 6.83 12.22 -4.37
CA PRO A 59 7.86 11.75 -3.46
C PRO A 59 7.29 11.03 -2.22
N ASN A 60 8.04 10.07 -1.69
CA ASN A 60 7.70 9.36 -0.46
C ASN A 60 8.13 10.20 0.75
N PHE A 61 7.23 10.41 1.72
CA PHE A 61 7.54 11.08 2.98
C PHE A 61 7.14 10.24 4.18
N ARG A 62 5.83 10.10 4.40
CA ARG A 62 5.24 9.24 5.43
C ARG A 62 3.82 8.84 5.03
N ASP A 63 3.33 7.80 5.66
CA ASP A 63 1.96 7.33 5.49
C ASP A 63 0.97 8.44 5.87
N GLY A 64 -0.15 8.48 5.15
CA GLY A 64 -1.23 9.44 5.35
C GLY A 64 -0.95 10.85 4.83
N VAL A 65 0.25 11.13 4.29
CA VAL A 65 0.65 12.46 3.79
C VAL A 65 1.28 12.36 2.41
N PRO A 66 0.47 12.43 1.34
CA PRO A 66 0.98 12.51 -0.01
C PRO A 66 1.79 13.79 -0.20
N VAL A 67 2.84 13.70 -1.02
CA VAL A 67 3.66 14.83 -1.44
C VAL A 67 3.61 14.89 -2.94
N CYS A 68 3.54 16.08 -3.51
CA CYS A 68 3.61 16.26 -4.95
C CYS A 68 4.53 17.42 -5.32
N THR A 69 5.08 17.40 -6.53
CA THR A 69 5.79 18.56 -7.06
C THR A 69 4.79 19.63 -7.51
N ARG A 70 5.26 20.85 -7.67
CA ARG A 70 4.48 21.93 -8.30
C ARG A 70 3.97 21.53 -9.68
N GLU A 71 4.77 20.82 -10.47
CA GLU A 71 4.37 20.37 -11.81
C GLU A 71 3.20 19.38 -11.73
N THR A 72 3.25 18.43 -10.79
CA THR A 72 2.14 17.52 -10.50
C THR A 72 0.91 18.30 -10.08
N PHE A 73 1.06 19.26 -9.15
CA PHE A 73 -0.03 20.11 -8.69
C PHE A 73 -0.70 20.89 -9.82
N VAL A 74 0.05 21.44 -10.78
CA VAL A 74 -0.54 22.13 -11.94
C VAL A 74 -1.42 21.21 -12.78
N LYS A 75 -1.14 19.90 -12.80
CA LYS A 75 -1.88 18.92 -13.61
C LYS A 75 -3.14 18.39 -12.95
N ILE A 76 -3.19 18.31 -11.61
CA ILE A 76 -4.30 17.64 -10.89
C ILE A 76 -4.91 18.49 -9.76
N GLY A 77 -4.21 19.54 -9.34
CA GLY A 77 -4.51 20.27 -8.10
C GLY A 77 -5.83 21.03 -8.14
N TYR A 78 -6.30 21.43 -9.32
CA TYR A 78 -7.60 22.07 -9.49
C TYR A 78 -8.74 21.09 -9.17
N GLU A 79 -8.65 19.86 -9.68
CA GLU A 79 -9.66 18.83 -9.51
C GLU A 79 -9.79 18.37 -8.06
N ILE A 80 -8.68 18.27 -7.34
CA ILE A 80 -8.68 17.83 -5.93
C ILE A 80 -8.72 18.99 -4.92
N GLY A 81 -8.76 20.25 -5.38
CA GLY A 81 -8.63 21.44 -4.53
C GLY A 81 -9.74 21.64 -3.49
N TYR A 82 -10.92 21.05 -3.69
CA TYR A 82 -12.02 21.07 -2.71
C TYR A 82 -11.89 19.96 -1.65
N GLN A 83 -11.03 18.98 -1.88
CA GLN A 83 -10.90 17.77 -1.05
C GLN A 83 -9.55 17.71 -0.31
N ALA A 84 -8.63 18.64 -0.60
CA ALA A 84 -7.32 18.73 0.01
C ALA A 84 -6.74 20.16 0.01
N GLU A 85 -5.89 20.44 0.99
CA GLU A 85 -5.03 21.62 1.01
C GLU A 85 -3.61 21.30 0.52
N PHE A 86 -2.98 22.26 -0.12
CA PHE A 86 -1.59 22.15 -0.60
C PHE A 86 -0.69 23.05 0.22
N LEU A 87 0.25 22.42 0.90
CA LEU A 87 1.07 23.06 1.92
C LEU A 87 2.52 23.11 1.44
N PRO A 88 3.06 24.29 1.13
CA PRO A 88 4.40 24.41 0.56
C PRO A 88 5.48 24.01 1.58
N VAL A 89 6.51 23.32 1.11
CA VAL A 89 7.72 23.01 1.89
C VAL A 89 8.96 23.49 1.15
N ALA A 90 10.00 23.83 1.90
CA ALA A 90 11.27 24.24 1.31
C ALA A 90 12.11 22.99 1.01
N HIS A 91 12.59 22.84 -0.23
CA HIS A 91 13.53 21.79 -0.61
C HIS A 91 14.54 22.36 -1.60
N GLU A 92 15.78 21.87 -1.56
CA GLU A 92 16.90 22.49 -2.30
C GLU A 92 16.77 22.31 -3.82
N GLU A 93 16.20 21.20 -4.27
CA GLU A 93 16.14 20.82 -5.69
C GLU A 93 14.73 20.88 -6.30
N LEU A 94 13.67 20.88 -5.48
CA LEU A 94 12.30 20.62 -5.92
C LEU A 94 11.34 21.62 -5.29
N ASP A 95 10.37 22.11 -6.06
CA ASP A 95 9.20 22.82 -5.52
C ASP A 95 8.14 21.79 -5.12
N LEU A 96 7.94 21.64 -3.82
CA LEU A 96 7.17 20.56 -3.22
C LEU A 96 5.98 21.09 -2.41
N LEU A 97 4.89 20.33 -2.45
CA LEU A 97 3.67 20.57 -1.72
C LEU A 97 3.29 19.28 -0.98
N LEU A 98 3.08 19.37 0.33
CA LEU A 98 2.35 18.33 1.05
C LEU A 98 0.87 18.48 0.74
N VAL A 99 0.19 17.34 0.57
CA VAL A 99 -1.24 17.28 0.32
C VAL A 99 -1.93 16.90 1.61
N ASN A 100 -2.56 17.87 2.27
CA ASN A 100 -3.41 17.61 3.43
C ASN A 100 -4.83 17.31 2.95
N VAL A 101 -5.18 16.02 2.89
CA VAL A 101 -6.54 15.60 2.52
C VAL A 101 -7.50 15.97 3.66
N THR A 102 -8.42 16.88 3.39
CA THR A 102 -9.40 17.39 4.36
C THR A 102 -10.77 16.76 4.21
N ASN A 103 -11.00 16.05 3.11
CA ASN A 103 -12.23 15.31 2.86
C ASN A 103 -12.27 14.04 3.73
N ILE A 104 -13.05 14.06 4.82
CA ILE A 104 -13.29 12.90 5.69
C ILE A 104 -14.68 12.33 5.40
N ILE A 105 -14.74 11.04 5.08
CA ILE A 105 -15.99 10.36 4.75
C ILE A 105 -16.11 9.09 5.60
N ASP A 106 -17.18 9.01 6.40
CA ASP A 106 -17.55 7.80 7.15
C ASP A 106 -18.39 6.86 6.26
N CYS A 107 -17.70 6.12 5.39
CA CYS A 107 -18.30 5.25 4.39
C CYS A 107 -18.00 3.76 4.58
N VAL A 108 -17.47 3.33 5.72
CA VAL A 108 -17.24 1.91 5.98
C VAL A 108 -18.51 1.25 6.52
N ASN A 109 -18.87 0.09 5.98
CA ASN A 109 -19.89 -0.79 6.53
C ASN A 109 -19.29 -1.55 7.71
N SER A 110 -19.56 -1.12 8.93
CA SER A 110 -19.02 -1.75 10.15
C SER A 110 -19.45 -3.20 10.36
N ASP A 111 -20.60 -3.60 9.80
CA ASP A 111 -21.17 -4.93 9.99
C ASP A 111 -20.54 -5.96 9.05
N LYS A 112 -20.13 -5.51 7.85
CA LYS A 112 -19.47 -6.36 6.86
C LYS A 112 -17.94 -6.23 6.86
N SER A 113 -17.39 -5.14 7.40
CA SER A 113 -15.95 -4.91 7.48
C SER A 113 -15.35 -5.57 8.71
N THR A 114 -14.14 -6.09 8.57
CA THR A 114 -13.41 -6.66 9.73
C THR A 114 -12.34 -5.68 10.17
N ALA A 115 -12.44 -5.18 11.40
CA ALA A 115 -11.43 -4.33 12.03
C ALA A 115 -10.70 -5.07 13.14
N LYS A 116 -9.38 -4.94 13.18
CA LYS A 116 -8.56 -5.38 14.30
C LYS A 116 -8.55 -4.30 15.38
N ARG A 117 -8.88 -4.69 16.61
CA ARG A 117 -8.88 -3.82 17.79
C ARG A 117 -8.03 -4.43 18.90
N LEU A 118 -7.46 -3.58 19.75
CA LEU A 118 -6.83 -4.02 20.99
C LEU A 118 -7.90 -4.53 21.97
N SER A 119 -7.48 -5.25 23.02
CA SER A 119 -8.36 -5.64 24.12
C SER A 119 -9.03 -4.45 24.81
N THR A 120 -8.45 -3.26 24.70
CA THR A 120 -9.01 -1.98 25.17
C THR A 120 -10.10 -1.40 24.26
N GLY A 121 -10.37 -2.01 23.11
CA GLY A 121 -11.30 -1.49 22.09
C GLY A 121 -10.66 -0.50 21.10
N ALA A 122 -9.42 -0.07 21.35
CA ALA A 122 -8.70 0.85 20.47
C ALA A 122 -8.50 0.25 19.07
N PHE A 123 -8.79 1.04 18.04
CA PHE A 123 -8.65 0.64 16.65
C PHE A 123 -7.16 0.46 16.29
N ILE A 124 -6.84 -0.60 15.54
CA ILE A 124 -5.49 -0.87 15.04
C ILE A 124 -5.44 -0.69 13.52
N CYS A 125 -6.25 -1.46 12.80
CA CYS A 125 -6.34 -1.44 11.35
C CYS A 125 -7.59 -2.18 10.88
N TYR A 126 -7.96 -1.99 9.62
CA TYR A 126 -8.90 -2.90 8.94
C TYR A 126 -8.14 -4.12 8.42
N LEU A 127 -8.75 -5.30 8.56
CA LEU A 127 -8.32 -6.53 7.90
C LEU A 127 -9.02 -6.69 6.55
N ASN A 128 -10.28 -6.23 6.45
CA ASN A 128 -11.05 -6.14 5.23
C ASN A 128 -11.92 -4.88 5.25
N HIS A 129 -12.11 -4.23 4.10
CA HIS A 129 -12.94 -3.05 3.94
C HIS A 129 -14.16 -3.37 3.06
N VAL A 130 -15.35 -3.11 3.60
CA VAL A 130 -16.57 -3.03 2.79
C VAL A 130 -17.06 -1.59 2.87
N PHE A 131 -17.14 -0.92 1.73
CA PHE A 131 -17.59 0.46 1.66
C PHE A 131 -19.10 0.52 1.35
N LEU A 132 -19.72 1.63 1.76
CA LEU A 132 -21.10 2.02 1.48
C LEU A 132 -21.09 3.08 0.36
N PRO A 133 -21.29 2.71 -0.92
CA PRO A 133 -21.17 3.63 -2.05
C PRO A 133 -22.08 4.85 -1.96
N GLU A 134 -23.28 4.65 -1.41
CA GLU A 134 -24.29 5.69 -1.23
C GLU A 134 -23.82 6.83 -0.31
N LYS A 135 -22.81 6.58 0.53
CA LYS A 135 -22.19 7.59 1.40
C LYS A 135 -21.02 8.33 0.74
N ILE A 136 -20.57 7.90 -0.45
CA ILE A 136 -19.43 8.49 -1.15
C ILE A 136 -19.98 9.38 -2.28
N PRO A 137 -19.82 10.72 -2.21
CA PRO A 137 -20.22 11.61 -3.29
C PRO A 137 -19.57 11.22 -4.63
N ASN A 138 -20.35 11.27 -5.72
CA ASN A 138 -19.93 10.81 -7.05
C ASN A 138 -18.68 11.52 -7.59
N ASP A 139 -18.40 12.74 -7.15
CA ASP A 139 -17.26 13.58 -7.51
C ASP A 139 -16.07 13.44 -6.54
N THR A 140 -16.13 12.48 -5.61
CA THR A 140 -15.02 12.20 -4.70
C THR A 140 -13.83 11.66 -5.49
N LEU A 141 -12.68 12.33 -5.39
CA LEU A 141 -11.41 11.87 -5.94
C LEU A 141 -10.54 11.25 -4.83
N ILE A 142 -10.46 11.93 -3.69
CA ILE A 142 -9.54 11.64 -2.60
C ILE A 142 -10.21 11.94 -1.25
N PHE A 143 -10.02 11.05 -0.28
CA PHE A 143 -10.62 11.19 1.05
C PHE A 143 -9.84 10.38 2.10
N LYS A 144 -10.22 10.55 3.36
CA LYS A 144 -9.78 9.69 4.48
C LYS A 144 -10.97 9.17 5.26
N LEU A 145 -10.76 8.09 5.98
CA LEU A 145 -11.73 7.55 6.94
C LEU A 145 -11.50 8.14 8.32
N PRO A 146 -12.53 8.28 9.17
CA PRO A 146 -12.39 8.78 10.53
C PRO A 146 -11.35 8.00 11.36
N GLU A 147 -11.35 6.67 11.29
CA GLU A 147 -10.52 5.78 12.10
C GLU A 147 -9.05 5.74 11.68
N THR A 148 -8.77 6.07 10.42
CA THR A 148 -7.42 6.00 9.81
C THR A 148 -6.97 7.34 9.25
N SER A 149 -7.57 8.43 9.70
CA SER A 149 -7.35 9.76 9.14
C SER A 149 -5.90 10.23 9.26
N GLU A 150 -5.10 9.70 10.19
CA GLU A 150 -3.69 10.05 10.32
C GLU A 150 -2.74 9.24 9.44
N THR A 151 -3.17 8.04 9.01
CA THR A 151 -2.30 7.00 8.43
C THR A 151 -2.62 6.69 6.98
N ASP A 152 -3.88 6.84 6.57
CA ASP A 152 -4.33 6.33 5.29
C ASP A 152 -4.99 7.41 4.44
N VAL A 153 -4.85 7.26 3.13
CA VAL A 153 -5.50 8.08 2.11
C VAL A 153 -6.15 7.14 1.11
N TYR A 154 -7.43 7.38 0.87
CA TYR A 154 -8.24 6.58 -0.04
C TYR A 154 -8.58 7.42 -1.26
N VAL A 155 -8.67 6.76 -2.41
CA VAL A 155 -8.98 7.39 -3.68
C VAL A 155 -9.97 6.55 -4.48
N THR A 156 -10.75 7.20 -5.32
CA THR A 156 -11.67 6.53 -6.25
C THR A 156 -11.02 6.33 -7.61
N ASP A 157 -11.70 5.61 -8.50
CA ASP A 157 -11.30 5.48 -9.91
C ASP A 157 -11.10 6.83 -10.60
N LEU A 158 -11.79 7.90 -10.18
CA LEU A 158 -11.63 9.24 -10.76
C LEU A 158 -10.20 9.76 -10.59
N PHE A 159 -9.65 9.63 -9.39
CA PHE A 159 -8.27 10.05 -9.10
C PHE A 159 -7.25 9.13 -9.79
N VAL A 160 -7.47 7.82 -9.76
CA VAL A 160 -6.60 6.85 -10.44
C VAL A 160 -6.52 7.17 -11.93
N ASN A 161 -7.66 7.44 -12.56
CA ASN A 161 -7.73 7.80 -13.98
C ASN A 161 -7.09 9.16 -14.25
N LEU A 162 -7.23 10.13 -13.35
CA LEU A 162 -6.55 11.42 -13.44
C LEU A 162 -5.01 11.27 -13.42
N VAL A 163 -4.48 10.49 -12.47
CA VAL A 163 -3.04 10.19 -12.38
C VAL A 163 -2.54 9.47 -13.64
N LYS A 164 -3.28 8.47 -14.12
CA LYS A 164 -2.95 7.73 -15.36
C LYS A 164 -2.99 8.63 -16.59
N LYS A 165 -4.00 9.49 -16.74
CA LYS A 165 -4.17 10.44 -17.84
C LYS A 165 -2.95 11.36 -17.95
N HIS A 166 -2.45 11.85 -16.82
CA HIS A 166 -1.28 12.73 -16.78
C HIS A 166 0.06 11.97 -16.70
N LYS A 167 0.03 10.63 -16.73
CA LYS A 167 1.19 9.73 -16.67
C LYS A 167 2.11 9.97 -15.47
N LEU A 168 1.54 10.46 -14.36
CA LEU A 168 2.29 10.80 -13.15
C LEU A 168 2.80 9.52 -12.47
N LYS A 169 3.97 9.60 -11.83
CA LYS A 169 4.66 8.46 -11.22
C LYS A 169 4.99 8.69 -9.76
N GLY A 170 5.30 7.59 -9.06
CA GLY A 170 5.76 7.65 -7.68
C GLY A 170 4.70 7.43 -6.62
N CYS A 171 3.48 7.06 -7.04
CA CYS A 171 2.45 6.52 -6.18
C CYS A 171 1.97 5.16 -6.71
N ARG A 172 1.44 4.35 -5.80
CA ARG A 172 0.79 3.08 -6.07
C ARG A 172 -0.65 3.12 -5.55
N PHE A 173 -1.48 2.30 -6.17
CA PHE A 173 -2.89 2.14 -5.81
C PHE A 173 -3.10 0.68 -5.45
N ILE A 174 -3.50 0.44 -4.20
CA ILE A 174 -3.85 -0.91 -3.72
C ILE A 174 -5.37 -1.00 -3.77
N GLU A 175 -5.93 -1.91 -4.58
CA GLU A 175 -7.38 -2.10 -4.65
C GLU A 175 -7.84 -2.64 -3.29
N LEU A 176 -8.75 -1.92 -2.64
CA LEU A 176 -9.32 -2.35 -1.36
C LEU A 176 -10.74 -2.87 -1.52
N TRP A 177 -11.47 -2.38 -2.50
CA TRP A 177 -12.88 -2.70 -2.66
C TRP A 177 -13.39 -2.36 -4.06
N ASP A 178 -14.36 -3.13 -4.54
CA ASP A 178 -15.03 -2.93 -5.82
C ASP A 178 -16.53 -3.17 -5.67
N SER A 179 -17.35 -2.18 -6.02
CA SER A 179 -18.81 -2.25 -5.94
C SER A 179 -19.43 -3.31 -6.84
N GLU A 180 -18.70 -3.75 -7.85
CA GLU A 180 -19.17 -4.77 -8.79
C GLU A 180 -18.85 -6.20 -8.32
N GLN A 181 -18.02 -6.36 -7.27
CA GLN A 181 -17.79 -7.66 -6.67
C GLN A 181 -19.00 -8.09 -5.85
N THR A 182 -19.53 -9.28 -6.16
CA THR A 182 -20.61 -9.91 -5.42
C THR A 182 -20.06 -10.87 -4.37
N ASP A 183 -20.85 -11.14 -3.32
CA ASP A 183 -20.52 -12.14 -2.29
C ASP A 183 -20.23 -13.53 -2.93
N GLU A 184 -20.89 -13.84 -4.04
CA GLU A 184 -20.64 -15.06 -4.84
C GLU A 184 -19.25 -15.07 -5.47
N MET A 185 -18.82 -13.95 -6.07
CA MET A 185 -17.49 -13.82 -6.67
C MET A 185 -16.36 -13.87 -5.63
N GLU A 186 -16.57 -13.29 -4.44
CA GLU A 186 -15.63 -13.41 -3.32
C GLU A 186 -15.55 -14.85 -2.82
N THR A 187 -16.69 -15.52 -2.70
CA THR A 187 -16.75 -16.94 -2.30
C THR A 187 -16.05 -17.82 -3.32
N GLU A 188 -16.25 -17.59 -4.62
CA GLU A 188 -15.55 -18.30 -5.69
C GLU A 188 -14.03 -18.07 -5.64
N LYS A 189 -13.57 -16.85 -5.37
CA LYS A 189 -12.13 -16.56 -5.19
C LYS A 189 -11.57 -17.30 -3.98
N GLN A 190 -12.28 -17.33 -2.85
CA GLN A 190 -11.87 -18.06 -1.65
C GLN A 190 -11.83 -19.56 -1.89
N ILE A 191 -12.86 -20.12 -2.53
CA ILE A 191 -12.91 -21.53 -2.92
C ILE A 191 -11.76 -21.86 -3.87
N THR A 192 -11.51 -21.02 -4.87
CA THR A 192 -10.43 -21.23 -5.84
C THR A 192 -9.06 -21.19 -5.17
N SER A 193 -8.84 -20.22 -4.26
CA SER A 193 -7.60 -20.10 -3.49
C SER A 193 -7.39 -21.29 -2.57
N GLN A 194 -8.43 -21.70 -1.84
CA GLN A 194 -8.37 -22.87 -0.96
C GLN A 194 -8.15 -24.15 -1.76
N PHE A 195 -8.85 -24.34 -2.88
CA PHE A 195 -8.65 -25.46 -3.78
C PHE A 195 -7.21 -25.48 -4.33
N THR A 196 -6.65 -24.32 -4.68
CA THR A 196 -5.26 -24.21 -5.16
C THR A 196 -4.26 -24.61 -4.08
N LEU A 197 -4.46 -24.14 -2.84
CA LEU A 197 -3.66 -24.57 -1.68
C LEU A 197 -3.78 -26.07 -1.44
N GLU A 198 -4.99 -26.62 -1.52
CA GLU A 198 -5.23 -28.05 -1.39
C GLU A 198 -4.54 -28.85 -2.51
N GLN A 199 -4.52 -28.37 -3.76
CA GLN A 199 -3.78 -29.04 -4.84
C GLN A 199 -2.27 -29.03 -4.60
N ILE A 200 -1.71 -27.90 -4.16
CA ILE A 200 -0.29 -27.79 -3.79
C ILE A 200 0.06 -28.84 -2.72
N GLU A 201 -0.79 -28.96 -1.69
CA GLU A 201 -0.54 -29.87 -0.58
C GLU A 201 -0.94 -31.33 -0.86
N LYS A 202 -1.84 -31.59 -1.81
CA LYS A 202 -2.32 -32.95 -2.13
C LYS A 202 -1.31 -33.72 -2.96
N ASP A 203 -0.62 -33.05 -3.88
CA ASP A 203 0.40 -33.66 -4.73
C ASP A 203 1.82 -33.46 -4.17
N LYS A 204 1.94 -33.14 -2.87
CA LYS A 204 3.23 -32.91 -2.25
C LYS A 204 4.05 -34.20 -2.24
N GLY A 205 5.26 -34.09 -2.79
CA GLY A 205 6.25 -35.17 -2.78
C GLY A 205 6.87 -35.34 -1.40
N THR A 206 8.08 -35.91 -1.37
CA THR A 206 8.83 -36.06 -0.12
C THR A 206 9.13 -34.70 0.49
N GLU A 207 8.73 -34.53 1.74
CA GLU A 207 8.97 -33.33 2.52
C GLU A 207 10.40 -33.27 3.06
N PHE A 208 10.92 -32.05 3.20
CA PHE A 208 12.24 -31.79 3.73
C PHE A 208 12.30 -30.43 4.45
N SER A 209 13.30 -30.29 5.33
CA SER A 209 13.49 -29.07 6.11
C SER A 209 13.82 -27.86 5.24
N TYR A 210 13.67 -26.68 5.84
CA TYR A 210 14.01 -25.41 5.20
C TYR A 210 15.47 -25.36 4.67
N GLU A 211 16.45 -25.90 5.40
CA GLU A 211 17.85 -25.89 4.96
C GLU A 211 18.05 -26.69 3.67
N VAL A 212 17.36 -27.83 3.56
CA VAL A 212 17.35 -28.65 2.35
C VAL A 212 16.62 -27.92 1.23
N ALA A 213 15.52 -27.25 1.55
CA ALA A 213 14.74 -26.45 0.61
C ALA A 213 15.57 -25.34 -0.03
N VAL A 214 16.31 -24.56 0.77
CA VAL A 214 17.22 -23.52 0.27
C VAL A 214 18.31 -24.12 -0.61
N THR A 215 18.90 -25.24 -0.22
CA THR A 215 19.93 -25.92 -1.01
C THR A 215 19.39 -26.33 -2.40
N LYS A 216 18.16 -26.85 -2.44
CA LYS A 216 17.47 -27.21 -3.69
C LYS A 216 17.14 -25.98 -4.54
N VAL A 217 16.72 -24.87 -3.91
CA VAL A 217 16.48 -23.62 -4.65
C VAL A 217 17.75 -23.09 -5.29
N LEU A 218 18.86 -23.10 -4.55
CA LEU A 218 20.16 -22.68 -5.08
C LEU A 218 20.67 -23.59 -6.21
N SER A 219 20.24 -24.85 -6.28
CA SER A 219 20.50 -25.74 -7.41
C SER A 219 19.50 -25.58 -8.57
N GLY A 220 18.53 -24.66 -8.44
CA GLY A 220 17.60 -24.28 -9.49
C GLY A 220 16.23 -24.95 -9.43
N ILE A 221 15.91 -25.67 -8.35
CA ILE A 221 14.61 -26.34 -8.13
C ILE A 221 13.64 -25.37 -7.45
N ALA A 222 12.35 -25.41 -7.80
CA ALA A 222 11.33 -24.64 -7.06
C ALA A 222 10.74 -25.50 -5.94
N VAL A 223 10.47 -24.88 -4.80
CA VAL A 223 9.92 -25.56 -3.61
C VAL A 223 8.76 -24.76 -3.04
N ALA A 224 7.79 -25.44 -2.44
CA ALA A 224 6.63 -24.82 -1.79
C ALA A 224 6.31 -25.44 -0.44
N SER A 225 5.59 -24.68 0.37
CA SER A 225 4.96 -25.14 1.62
C SER A 225 3.76 -24.24 1.93
N GLY A 226 2.55 -24.81 1.91
CA GLY A 226 1.30 -24.07 2.00
C GLY A 226 1.24 -22.89 1.03
N LYS A 227 1.12 -21.68 1.56
CA LYS A 227 1.07 -20.44 0.77
C LYS A 227 2.44 -19.93 0.31
N TRP A 228 3.54 -20.54 0.71
CA TRP A 228 4.88 -20.04 0.41
C TRP A 228 5.52 -20.81 -0.74
N LYS A 229 6.30 -20.10 -1.54
CA LYS A 229 7.10 -20.67 -2.63
C LYS A 229 8.46 -20.01 -2.72
N MET A 230 9.51 -20.79 -2.97
CA MET A 230 10.86 -20.29 -3.20
C MET A 230 11.38 -20.83 -4.53
N GLN A 231 11.97 -19.95 -5.34
CA GLN A 231 12.64 -20.35 -6.59
C GLN A 231 13.66 -19.29 -7.04
N LEU A 232 14.52 -19.66 -7.99
CA LEU A 232 15.36 -18.72 -8.72
C LEU A 232 14.67 -18.21 -9.99
N ASP A 233 14.91 -16.95 -10.35
CA ASP A 233 14.56 -16.44 -11.67
C ASP A 233 15.58 -16.85 -12.77
N SER A 234 15.33 -16.39 -14.00
CA SER A 234 16.20 -16.64 -15.15
C SER A 234 17.62 -16.08 -15.02
N LYS A 235 17.86 -15.16 -14.07
CA LYS A 235 19.16 -14.57 -13.76
C LYS A 235 19.80 -15.18 -12.51
N GLY A 236 19.19 -16.22 -11.91
CA GLY A 236 19.68 -16.87 -10.70
C GLY A 236 19.42 -16.08 -9.41
N ARG A 237 18.52 -15.08 -9.42
CA ARG A 237 18.15 -14.33 -8.21
C ARG A 237 17.10 -15.08 -7.42
N PHE A 238 17.23 -15.06 -6.09
CA PHE A 238 16.31 -15.75 -5.18
C PHE A 238 15.03 -14.96 -4.96
N TRP A 239 13.89 -15.62 -5.12
CA TRP A 239 12.57 -15.05 -4.93
C TRP A 239 11.75 -15.85 -3.93
N LEU A 240 11.07 -15.13 -3.05
CA LEU A 240 10.07 -15.65 -2.12
C LEU A 240 8.70 -15.19 -2.60
N GLY A 241 7.83 -16.15 -2.92
CA GLY A 241 6.45 -15.94 -3.30
C GLY A 241 5.51 -16.25 -2.16
N GLN A 242 4.49 -15.42 -1.99
CA GLN A 242 3.34 -15.70 -1.13
C GLN A 242 2.07 -15.77 -1.98
N LEU A 243 1.31 -16.86 -1.86
CA LEU A 243 0.03 -17.02 -2.53
C LEU A 243 -0.98 -16.03 -1.95
N GLY A 244 -1.53 -15.19 -2.81
CA GLY A 244 -2.61 -14.26 -2.48
C GLY A 244 -4.00 -14.90 -2.63
N GLU A 245 -5.02 -14.14 -2.23
CA GLU A 245 -6.44 -14.53 -2.38
C GLU A 245 -6.92 -14.54 -3.84
N ASP A 246 -6.10 -14.03 -4.76
CA ASP A 246 -6.27 -14.12 -6.21
C ASP A 246 -5.70 -15.42 -6.80
N ALA A 247 -5.27 -16.35 -5.94
CA ALA A 247 -4.58 -17.59 -6.29
C ALA A 247 -3.29 -17.37 -7.11
N GLN A 248 -2.63 -16.21 -6.98
CA GLN A 248 -1.34 -15.92 -7.60
C GLN A 248 -0.24 -15.70 -6.57
N TYR A 249 1.00 -16.05 -6.93
CA TYR A 249 2.16 -15.76 -6.10
C TYR A 249 2.60 -14.30 -6.27
N HIS A 250 2.59 -13.57 -5.16
CA HIS A 250 3.18 -12.24 -5.06
C HIS A 250 4.65 -12.38 -4.65
N TRP A 251 5.54 -11.96 -5.53
CA TRP A 251 6.98 -12.22 -5.41
C TRP A 251 7.73 -11.04 -4.80
N LEU A 252 8.65 -11.35 -3.88
CA LEU A 252 9.63 -10.39 -3.35
C LEU A 252 11.02 -11.02 -3.31
N MET A 253 12.04 -10.17 -3.42
CA MET A 253 13.44 -10.57 -3.21
C MET A 253 13.78 -10.28 -1.74
N PRO A 254 13.83 -11.31 -0.87
CA PRO A 254 13.96 -11.10 0.56
C PRO A 254 15.37 -10.59 0.90
N VAL A 255 15.45 -9.49 1.66
CA VAL A 255 16.69 -9.06 2.32
C VAL A 255 16.87 -9.81 3.64
N TYR A 256 15.78 -10.33 4.20
CA TYR A 256 15.73 -11.15 5.41
C TYR A 256 14.67 -12.24 5.22
N MET A 257 14.98 -13.46 5.65
CA MET A 257 14.04 -14.60 5.57
C MET A 257 13.17 -14.64 6.84
N PRO A 258 11.84 -14.61 6.71
CA PRO A 258 10.95 -14.71 7.87
C PRO A 258 11.19 -16.00 8.67
N PRO A 259 11.44 -15.93 10.00
CA PRO A 259 11.75 -17.12 10.81
C PRO A 259 10.68 -18.20 10.77
N ILE A 260 9.41 -17.84 10.55
CA ILE A 260 8.30 -18.78 10.41
C ILE A 260 8.54 -19.79 9.27
N LEU A 261 9.35 -19.47 8.27
CA LEU A 261 9.67 -20.37 7.16
C LEU A 261 10.52 -21.57 7.59
N LEU A 262 11.21 -21.47 8.73
CA LEU A 262 12.03 -22.53 9.30
C LEU A 262 11.18 -23.64 9.92
N GLU A 263 9.93 -23.33 10.29
CA GLU A 263 9.01 -24.27 10.93
C GLU A 263 8.20 -25.09 9.90
N TYR A 264 8.37 -24.78 8.61
CA TYR A 264 7.64 -25.46 7.55
C TYR A 264 8.45 -26.62 6.97
N ASP A 265 7.72 -27.68 6.66
CA ASP A 265 8.17 -28.76 5.79
C ASP A 265 7.89 -28.38 4.33
N TRP A 266 8.91 -28.51 3.49
CA TRP A 266 8.90 -28.09 2.10
C TRP A 266 8.92 -29.28 1.15
N HIS A 267 8.35 -29.10 -0.04
CA HIS A 267 8.38 -30.10 -1.09
C HIS A 267 8.69 -29.47 -2.46
N GLU A 268 9.14 -30.28 -3.41
CA GLU A 268 9.44 -29.81 -4.76
C GLU A 268 8.17 -29.50 -5.55
N VAL A 269 8.20 -28.42 -6.33
CA VAL A 269 7.12 -28.01 -7.23
C VAL A 269 7.68 -27.51 -8.56
N GLY A 270 6.81 -27.38 -9.58
CA GLY A 270 7.16 -26.74 -10.84
C GLY A 270 7.48 -25.24 -10.69
N LYS A 271 8.33 -24.69 -11.55
CA LYS A 271 8.62 -23.24 -11.57
C LYS A 271 7.41 -22.44 -12.02
N SER A 272 7.20 -21.30 -11.38
CA SER A 272 6.25 -20.27 -11.82
C SER A 272 6.97 -19.18 -12.62
N THR A 273 6.20 -18.43 -13.42
CA THR A 273 6.71 -17.20 -14.05
C THR A 273 6.94 -16.14 -12.98
N ILE A 274 8.09 -15.45 -13.07
CA ILE A 274 8.48 -14.28 -12.25
C ILE A 274 8.78 -13.12 -13.18
#